data_AF-A0A3D5BE66-F1
#
_entry.id   AF-A0A3D5BE66-F1
#
_cell.length_a   1.000
_cell.length_b   1.000
_cell.length_c   1.000
_cell.angle_alpha   90.00
_cell.angle_beta   90.00
_cell.angle_gamma   90.00
#
_symmetry.space_group_name_H-M   'P 1'
#
loop_
_entity.id
_entity.type
_entity.pdbx_description
1 polymer ?
#
loop_
_entity_poly.entity_id
_entity_poly.type
_entity_poly.pdbx_seq_one_letter_code
_entity_poly.pdbx_strand_id
1 'polypeptide(L)'
;MDLYIGTKLIKAVPMPLGQYNNLQGWKLPEGQEPHTPGYLVEYLDGGKPNHPDFAGYISWSPKDVFERAYQPTSGMDFGMALNAIKAGKYVSRSGWNGPGQYIFGIGMPGSGDYWTYTNGKNDNCKLVPFLAIRTVQNSTVPWLASQTDMLATDWYIVD
;
A
#
# COMPACT_ATOMS: atom_id res chain seq x y z
N MET A 1 -15.86 19.73 11.68
CA MET A 1 -15.02 18.56 11.42
C MET A 1 -15.29 18.13 10.00
N ASP A 2 -14.24 17.92 9.21
CA ASP A 2 -14.37 17.40 7.85
C ASP A 2 -14.04 15.90 7.84
N LEU A 3 -14.57 15.18 6.85
CA LEU A 3 -14.40 13.74 6.72
C LEU A 3 -13.26 13.43 5.75
N TYR A 4 -12.36 12.52 6.15
CA TYR A 4 -11.21 12.10 5.36
C TYR A 4 -11.15 10.57 5.28
N ILE A 5 -10.82 10.04 4.11
CA ILE A 5 -10.50 8.62 3.88
C ILE A 5 -9.11 8.58 3.26
N GLY A 6 -8.25 7.69 3.74
CA GLY A 6 -6.90 7.54 3.22
C GLY A 6 -6.37 6.12 3.42
N THR A 7 -5.31 5.80 2.71
CA THR A 7 -4.59 4.52 2.83
C THR A 7 -3.14 4.84 3.17
N LYS A 8 -2.50 4.00 3.98
CA LYS A 8 -1.11 4.16 4.40
C LYS A 8 -0.34 2.86 4.22
N LEU A 9 0.93 2.93 3.82
CA LEU A 9 1.86 1.80 3.94
C LEU A 9 2.67 1.93 5.23
N ILE A 10 2.62 0.93 6.10
CA ILE A 10 3.18 1.00 7.45
C ILE A 10 3.96 -0.26 7.82
N LYS A 11 4.87 -0.12 8.79
CA LYS A 11 5.31 -1.22 9.66
C LYS A 11 4.61 -1.09 11.00
N ALA A 12 4.33 -2.21 11.65
CA ALA A 12 3.79 -2.18 13.00
C ALA A 12 4.29 -3.32 13.86
N VAL A 13 4.42 -3.04 15.16
CA VAL A 13 4.74 -4.03 16.20
C VAL A 13 3.81 -3.82 17.42
N PRO A 14 3.31 -4.88 18.07
CA PRO A 14 2.53 -4.74 19.30
C PRO A 14 3.32 -3.96 20.35
N MET A 15 2.71 -2.93 20.92
CA MET A 15 3.32 -2.07 21.93
C MET A 15 2.24 -1.47 22.86
N PRO A 16 2.24 -1.79 24.17
CA PRO A 16 1.38 -1.13 25.14
C PRO A 16 1.63 0.38 25.21
N LEU A 17 0.60 1.14 25.52
CA LEU A 17 0.64 2.61 25.57
C LEU A 17 1.78 3.16 26.46
N GLY A 18 1.99 2.56 27.64
CA GLY A 18 3.07 2.97 28.54
C GLY A 18 4.47 2.77 27.94
N GLN A 19 4.67 1.69 27.18
CA GLN A 19 5.94 1.45 26.49
C GLN A 19 6.19 2.47 25.38
N TYR A 20 5.15 2.83 24.62
CA TYR A 20 5.25 3.87 23.59
C TYR A 20 5.57 5.26 24.18
N ASN A 21 4.96 5.62 25.31
CA ASN A 21 5.29 6.86 26.01
C ASN A 21 6.75 6.86 26.47
N ASN A 22 7.22 5.76 27.05
CA ASN A 22 8.63 5.62 27.45
C ASN A 22 9.59 5.73 26.27
N LEU A 23 9.26 5.11 25.12
CA LEU A 23 10.03 5.21 23.88
C LEU A 23 10.18 6.68 23.45
N GLN A 24 9.10 7.46 23.49
CA GLN A 24 9.11 8.88 23.13
C GLN A 24 9.72 9.81 24.21
N GLY A 25 10.08 9.27 25.39
CA GLY A 25 10.48 10.07 26.55
C GLY A 25 9.33 10.92 27.13
N TRP A 26 8.08 10.53 26.88
CA TRP A 26 6.89 11.23 27.36
C TRP A 26 6.40 10.64 28.68
N LYS A 27 5.90 11.52 29.56
CA LYS A 27 5.16 11.08 30.75
C LYS A 27 3.77 10.63 30.31
N LEU A 28 3.36 9.43 30.73
CA LEU A 28 2.00 8.94 30.52
C LEU A 28 0.99 9.95 31.12
N PRO A 29 0.01 10.44 30.34
CA PRO A 29 -1.04 11.32 30.85
C PRO A 29 -1.83 10.69 32.00
N GLU A 30 -2.30 11.53 32.93
CA GLU A 30 -3.13 11.09 34.05
C GLU A 30 -4.44 10.44 33.56
N GLY A 31 -4.83 9.33 34.20
CA GLY A 31 -6.04 8.57 33.84
C GLY A 31 -5.89 7.62 32.65
N GLN A 32 -4.70 7.49 32.05
CA GLN A 32 -4.43 6.48 31.02
C GLN A 32 -3.81 5.22 31.62
N GLU A 33 -4.25 4.06 31.14
CA GLU A 33 -3.75 2.77 31.60
C GLU A 33 -2.48 2.37 30.83
N PRO A 34 -1.32 2.16 31.49
CA PRO A 34 -0.04 1.90 30.83
C PRO A 34 -0.03 0.59 30.03
N HIS A 35 -0.85 -0.38 30.44
CA HIS A 35 -0.98 -1.68 29.79
C HIS A 35 -2.04 -1.71 28.68
N THR A 36 -2.63 -0.56 28.32
CA THR A 36 -3.58 -0.47 27.20
C THR A 36 -2.93 -1.07 25.94
N PRO A 37 -3.52 -2.13 25.35
CA PRO A 37 -2.94 -2.79 24.20
C PRO A 37 -3.04 -1.91 22.95
N GLY A 38 -1.98 -1.91 22.16
CA GLY A 38 -1.92 -1.19 20.90
C GLY A 38 -0.70 -1.57 20.09
N TYR A 39 -0.40 -0.76 19.08
CA TYR A 39 0.70 -0.97 18.17
C TYR A 39 1.50 0.32 18.00
N LEU A 40 2.83 0.19 17.98
CA LEU A 40 3.71 1.18 17.36
C LEU A 40 3.55 1.05 15.84
N VAL A 41 3.35 2.16 15.16
CA VAL A 41 3.16 2.24 13.70
C VAL A 41 4.22 3.18 13.13
N GLU A 42 5.02 2.71 12.17
CA GLU A 42 5.97 3.50 11.38
C GLU A 42 5.44 3.67 9.95
N TYR A 43 5.29 4.90 9.46
CA TYR A 43 4.79 5.18 8.11
C TYR A 43 5.94 5.16 7.08
N LEU A 44 5.76 4.41 5.99
CA LEU A 44 6.77 4.20 4.95
C LEU A 44 6.53 5.02 3.67
N ASP A 45 5.36 5.63 3.55
CA ASP A 45 4.88 6.37 2.37
C ASP A 45 5.09 7.89 2.46
N GLY A 46 5.85 8.34 3.45
CA GLY A 46 6.30 9.73 3.57
C GLY A 46 6.18 10.30 4.98
N GLY A 47 6.50 11.59 5.09
CA GLY A 47 6.58 12.30 6.38
C GLY A 47 7.99 12.31 6.97
N LYS A 48 8.30 13.36 7.72
CA LYS A 48 9.57 13.45 8.45
C LYS A 48 9.51 12.54 9.69
N PRO A 49 10.58 11.80 10.03
CA PRO A 49 10.62 11.03 11.27
C PRO A 49 10.47 11.97 12.48
N ASN A 50 9.78 11.49 13.51
CA ASN A 50 9.61 12.17 14.80
C ASN A 50 10.39 11.48 15.93
N HIS A 51 11.22 10.48 15.61
CA HIS A 51 12.07 9.78 16.55
C HIS A 51 13.41 9.43 15.87
N PRO A 52 14.57 9.60 16.53
CA PRO A 52 15.89 9.44 15.91
C PRO A 52 16.17 8.02 15.40
N ASP A 53 15.59 7.00 16.03
CA ASP A 53 15.84 5.60 15.69
C ASP A 53 14.96 5.04 14.56
N PHE A 54 14.07 5.85 13.98
CA PHE A 54 13.14 5.41 12.93
C PHE A 54 13.35 6.22 11.66
N ALA A 55 13.18 5.57 10.51
CA ALA A 55 13.32 6.22 9.21
C ALA A 55 12.05 7.01 8.84
N GLY A 56 10.88 6.47 9.23
CA GLY A 56 9.57 7.08 9.03
C GLY A 56 9.05 7.83 10.26
N TYR A 57 7.93 8.54 10.08
CA TYR A 57 7.14 9.04 11.20
C TYR A 57 6.58 7.86 12.00
N ILE A 58 6.61 7.92 13.33
CA ILE A 58 6.01 6.91 14.20
C ILE A 58 4.80 7.46 14.99
N SER A 59 3.81 6.60 15.20
CA SER A 59 2.63 6.87 16.02
C SER A 59 2.23 5.64 16.84
N TRP A 60 1.35 5.83 17.82
CA TRP A 60 0.70 4.73 18.51
C TRP A 60 -0.76 4.63 18.10
N SER A 61 -1.25 3.41 17.90
CA SER A 61 -2.64 3.13 17.57
C SER A 61 -3.23 2.13 18.57
N PRO A 62 -4.40 2.40 19.18
CA PRO A 62 -5.12 1.41 19.99
C PRO A 62 -5.33 0.11 19.21
N LYS A 63 -5.29 -1.04 19.90
CA LYS A 63 -5.36 -2.36 19.26
C LYS A 63 -6.57 -2.50 18.33
N ASP A 64 -7.76 -2.12 18.81
CA ASP A 64 -9.01 -2.25 18.05
C ASP A 64 -9.09 -1.29 16.87
N VAL A 65 -8.53 -0.08 17.00
CA VAL A 65 -8.42 0.89 15.90
C VAL A 65 -7.43 0.38 14.85
N PHE A 66 -6.28 -0.14 15.28
CA PHE A 66 -5.26 -0.68 14.38
C PHE A 66 -5.80 -1.86 13.58
N GLU A 67 -6.38 -2.86 14.25
CA GLU A 67 -6.85 -4.09 13.61
C GLU A 67 -8.04 -3.87 12.67
N ARG A 68 -8.79 -2.77 12.85
CA ARG A 68 -9.82 -2.34 11.89
C ARG A 68 -9.26 -1.56 10.70
N ALA A 69 -8.22 -0.75 10.91
CA ALA A 69 -7.72 0.19 9.92
C ALA A 69 -6.61 -0.38 9.03
N TYR A 70 -5.85 -1.36 9.53
CA TYR A 70 -4.68 -1.91 8.85
C TYR A 70 -4.85 -3.41 8.63
N GLN A 71 -4.50 -3.85 7.42
CA GLN A 71 -4.45 -5.26 7.05
C GLN A 71 -3.02 -5.62 6.61
N PRO A 72 -2.59 -6.88 6.78
CA PRO A 72 -1.32 -7.34 6.22
C PRO A 72 -1.26 -7.08 4.70
N THR A 73 -0.06 -6.86 4.17
CA THR A 73 0.17 -6.72 2.71
C THR A 73 -0.08 -8.03 1.94
N SER A 74 -0.32 -9.14 2.65
CA SER A 74 -0.84 -10.40 2.12
C SER A 74 -2.35 -10.43 2.32
N GLY A 75 -3.12 -10.53 1.24
CA GLY A 75 -4.58 -10.43 1.33
C GLY A 75 -5.08 -8.99 1.30
N MET A 76 -4.42 -8.14 0.52
CA MET A 76 -4.84 -6.76 0.27
C MET A 76 -6.21 -6.73 -0.41
N ASP A 77 -6.99 -5.69 -0.14
CA ASP A 77 -8.12 -5.33 -0.97
C ASP A 77 -7.67 -4.68 -2.30
N PHE A 78 -8.62 -4.46 -3.21
CA PHE A 78 -8.32 -3.83 -4.49
C PHE A 78 -7.79 -2.39 -4.37
N GLY A 79 -8.23 -1.62 -3.36
CA GLY A 79 -7.76 -0.25 -3.14
C GLY A 79 -6.29 -0.21 -2.73
N MET A 80 -5.89 -1.09 -1.83
CA MET A 80 -4.50 -1.32 -1.42
C MET A 80 -3.65 -1.79 -2.61
N ALA A 81 -4.15 -2.72 -3.42
CA ALA A 81 -3.49 -3.17 -4.63
C ALA A 81 -3.25 -2.00 -5.62
N LEU A 82 -4.26 -1.15 -5.83
CA LEU A 82 -4.15 0.03 -6.69
C LEU A 82 -3.13 1.05 -6.15
N ASN A 83 -3.07 1.26 -4.83
CA ASN A 83 -2.08 2.14 -4.22
C ASN A 83 -0.65 1.59 -4.36
N ALA A 84 -0.47 0.28 -4.21
CA ALA A 84 0.81 -0.37 -4.47
C ALA A 84 1.25 -0.16 -5.94
N ILE A 85 0.34 -0.28 -6.90
CA ILE A 85 0.63 -0.02 -8.32
C ILE A 85 1.03 1.43 -8.57
N LYS A 86 0.33 2.40 -7.95
CA LYS A 86 0.72 3.82 -8.03
C LYS A 86 2.11 4.08 -7.46
N ALA A 87 2.56 3.27 -6.51
CA ALA A 87 3.92 3.28 -5.98
C ALA A 87 4.93 2.48 -6.83
N GLY A 88 4.55 2.09 -8.06
CA GLY A 88 5.42 1.36 -9.00
C GLY A 88 5.54 -0.13 -8.72
N LYS A 89 4.71 -0.70 -7.84
CA LYS A 89 4.74 -2.13 -7.53
C LYS A 89 3.91 -2.95 -8.51
N TYR A 90 4.27 -4.21 -8.67
CA TYR A 90 3.47 -5.19 -9.38
C TYR A 90 2.63 -5.97 -8.35
N VAL A 91 1.39 -6.30 -8.71
CA VAL A 91 0.49 -7.03 -7.79
C VAL A 91 -0.22 -8.15 -8.51
N SER A 92 -0.57 -9.19 -7.77
CA SER A 92 -1.25 -10.38 -8.28
C SER A 92 -2.34 -10.81 -7.32
N ARG A 93 -3.19 -11.75 -7.76
CA ARG A 93 -4.22 -12.40 -6.95
C ARG A 93 -3.94 -13.88 -6.82
N SER A 94 -4.14 -14.42 -5.62
CA SER A 94 -3.99 -15.85 -5.37
C SER A 94 -5.07 -16.70 -6.05
N GLY A 95 -6.24 -16.12 -6.28
CA GLY A 95 -7.42 -16.74 -6.87
C GLY A 95 -7.52 -16.58 -8.38
N TRP A 96 -6.50 -16.05 -9.05
CA TRP A 96 -6.48 -16.02 -10.51
C TRP A 96 -6.27 -17.41 -11.12
N ASN A 97 -6.77 -17.58 -12.33
CA ASN A 97 -6.86 -18.85 -13.07
C ASN A 97 -5.52 -19.39 -13.61
N GLY A 98 -4.39 -18.79 -13.26
CA GLY A 98 -3.09 -19.23 -13.76
C GLY A 98 -1.92 -18.52 -13.10
N PRO A 99 -0.77 -19.22 -12.94
CA PRO A 99 0.38 -18.72 -12.21
C PRO A 99 1.13 -17.63 -12.97
N GLY A 100 1.83 -16.75 -12.25
CA GLY A 100 2.73 -15.76 -12.86
C GLY A 100 2.02 -14.57 -13.53
N GLN A 101 0.70 -14.45 -13.39
CA GLN A 101 -0.03 -13.25 -13.78
C GLN A 101 0.20 -12.14 -12.78
N TYR A 102 0.40 -10.91 -13.25
CA TYR A 102 0.46 -9.72 -12.39
C TYR A 102 0.01 -8.48 -13.16
N ILE A 103 -0.56 -7.52 -12.44
CA ILE A 103 -0.94 -6.21 -12.96
C ILE A 103 0.04 -5.13 -12.51
N PHE A 104 0.16 -4.10 -13.34
CA PHE A 104 1.06 -2.98 -13.13
C PHE A 104 0.57 -1.74 -13.87
N GLY A 105 1.12 -0.58 -13.52
CA GLY A 105 0.77 0.70 -14.12
C GLY A 105 1.69 1.04 -15.28
N ILE A 106 1.10 1.48 -16.39
CA ILE A 106 1.82 2.06 -17.54
C ILE A 106 1.46 3.54 -17.63
N GLY A 107 2.43 4.40 -17.99
CA GLY A 107 2.21 5.85 -18.09
C GLY A 107 1.99 6.56 -16.75
N MET A 108 2.32 5.91 -15.63
CA MET A 108 2.13 6.47 -14.29
C MET A 108 3.09 7.65 -14.05
N PRO A 109 2.69 8.70 -13.32
CA PRO A 109 3.59 9.76 -12.90
C PRO A 109 4.83 9.20 -12.19
N GLY A 110 6.02 9.64 -12.60
CA GLY A 110 7.31 9.15 -12.12
C GLY A 110 7.84 7.87 -12.79
N SER A 111 7.08 7.18 -13.66
CA SER A 111 7.51 5.90 -14.26
C SER A 111 8.59 6.03 -15.34
N GLY A 112 8.64 7.15 -16.06
CA GLY A 112 9.56 7.33 -17.20
C GLY A 112 9.01 6.84 -18.55
N ASP A 113 7.88 6.14 -18.54
CA ASP A 113 7.26 5.53 -19.73
C ASP A 113 6.09 6.38 -20.24
N TYR A 114 6.37 7.43 -21.01
CA TYR A 114 5.35 8.40 -21.46
C TYR A 114 5.12 8.44 -22.98
N TRP A 115 5.81 7.57 -23.72
CA TRP A 115 5.83 7.56 -25.19
C TRP A 115 5.16 6.30 -25.71
N THR A 116 4.39 6.45 -26.79
CA THR A 116 3.73 5.36 -27.50
C THR A 116 4.58 4.85 -28.66
N TYR A 117 4.38 3.58 -29.00
CA TYR A 117 4.95 2.96 -30.20
C TYR A 117 3.82 2.44 -31.09
N THR A 118 3.76 2.90 -32.33
CA THR A 118 2.84 2.39 -33.35
C THR A 118 3.64 1.75 -34.47
N ASN A 119 3.35 0.48 -34.79
CA ASN A 119 4.06 -0.29 -35.81
C ASN A 119 5.59 -0.28 -35.63
N GLY A 120 6.05 -0.42 -34.38
CA GLY A 120 7.47 -0.45 -34.02
C GLY A 120 8.19 0.90 -34.05
N LYS A 121 7.47 2.02 -34.23
CA LYS A 121 8.03 3.37 -34.23
C LYS A 121 7.50 4.16 -33.05
N ASN A 122 8.39 4.81 -32.31
CA ASN A 122 7.99 5.81 -31.33
C ASN A 122 7.32 6.97 -32.08
N ASP A 123 6.02 7.12 -31.90
CA ASP A 123 5.22 8.20 -32.50
C ASP A 123 4.96 9.34 -31.52
N ASN A 124 5.46 9.21 -30.29
CA ASN A 124 5.42 10.20 -29.23
C ASN A 124 4.02 10.77 -28.96
N CYS A 125 2.97 9.99 -29.23
CA CYS A 125 1.63 10.35 -28.79
C CYS A 125 1.58 10.33 -27.25
N LYS A 126 0.76 11.21 -26.67
CA LYS A 126 0.60 11.29 -25.24
C LYS A 126 0.01 9.99 -24.69
N LEU A 127 0.79 9.28 -23.87
CA LEU A 127 0.30 8.14 -23.11
C LEU A 127 -0.43 8.62 -21.84
N VAL A 128 -1.67 8.20 -21.66
CA VAL A 128 -2.40 8.40 -20.40
C VAL A 128 -2.23 7.18 -19.48
N PRO A 129 -2.23 7.34 -18.15
CA PRO A 129 -2.02 6.21 -17.25
C PRO A 129 -3.11 5.15 -17.36
N PHE A 130 -2.74 3.87 -17.39
CA PHE A 130 -3.68 2.74 -17.35
C PHE A 130 -3.04 1.51 -16.68
N LEU A 131 -3.88 0.53 -16.34
CA LEU A 131 -3.42 -0.75 -15.80
C LEU A 131 -3.23 -1.76 -16.94
N ALA A 132 -2.14 -2.49 -16.90
CA ALA A 132 -1.87 -3.62 -17.78
C ALA A 132 -1.68 -4.89 -16.96
N ILE A 133 -1.90 -6.04 -17.59
CA ILE A 133 -1.65 -7.36 -17.02
C ILE A 133 -0.61 -8.08 -17.89
N ARG A 134 0.34 -8.77 -17.24
CA ARG A 134 1.14 -9.82 -17.89
C ARG A 134 0.39 -11.14 -17.75
N THR A 135 0.06 -11.75 -18.87
CA THR A 135 -0.70 -13.01 -18.90
C THR A 135 0.22 -14.21 -18.69
N VAL A 136 -0.36 -15.39 -18.45
CA VAL A 136 0.39 -16.66 -18.37
C VAL A 136 1.13 -17.01 -19.68
N GLN A 137 0.70 -16.45 -20.81
CA GLN A 137 1.38 -16.60 -22.11
C GLN A 137 2.48 -15.55 -22.32
N ASN A 138 2.93 -14.88 -21.25
CA ASN A 138 3.98 -13.88 -21.31
C ASN A 138 3.65 -12.69 -22.26
N SER A 139 2.37 -12.39 -22.43
CA SER A 139 1.89 -11.25 -23.22
C SER A 139 1.43 -10.13 -22.30
N THR A 140 1.58 -8.88 -22.74
CA THR A 140 1.06 -7.72 -22.00
C THR A 140 -0.15 -7.15 -22.72
N VAL A 141 -1.25 -7.01 -21.99
CA VAL A 141 -2.49 -6.41 -22.52
C VAL A 141 -3.04 -5.37 -21.54
N PRO A 142 -3.80 -4.37 -22.00
CA PRO A 142 -4.59 -3.53 -21.12
C PRO A 142 -5.49 -4.39 -20.24
N TRP A 143 -5.52 -4.10 -18.94
CA TRP A 143 -6.28 -4.87 -17.98
C TRP A 143 -7.56 -4.14 -17.61
N LEU A 144 -8.68 -4.87 -17.66
CA LEU A 144 -9.98 -4.42 -17.19
C LEU A 144 -10.30 -5.15 -15.89
N ALA A 145 -10.38 -4.44 -14.78
CA ALA A 145 -10.78 -5.02 -13.50
C ALA A 145 -12.24 -5.45 -13.56
N SER A 146 -12.51 -6.73 -13.30
CA SER A 146 -13.89 -7.22 -13.15
C SER A 146 -14.46 -6.83 -11.78
N GLN A 147 -15.78 -6.94 -11.61
CA GLN A 147 -16.41 -6.71 -10.30
C GLN A 147 -15.86 -7.65 -9.23
N THR A 148 -15.56 -8.90 -9.60
CA THR A 148 -14.97 -9.88 -8.67
C THR A 148 -13.51 -9.58 -8.36
N ASP A 149 -12.76 -8.93 -9.26
CA ASP A 149 -11.42 -8.40 -8.96
C ASP A 149 -11.50 -7.22 -7.97
N MET A 150 -12.41 -6.28 -8.20
CA MET A 150 -12.55 -5.09 -7.35
C MET A 150 -13.04 -5.41 -5.94
N LEU A 151 -13.82 -6.48 -5.77
CA LEU A 151 -14.32 -6.95 -4.46
C LEU A 151 -13.40 -7.98 -3.79
N ALA A 152 -12.29 -8.34 -4.44
CA ALA A 152 -11.37 -9.34 -3.90
C ALA A 152 -10.47 -8.79 -2.80
N THR A 153 -10.13 -9.66 -1.86
CA THR A 153 -9.24 -9.40 -0.72
C THR A 153 -8.04 -10.34 -0.69
N ASP A 154 -7.65 -10.85 -1.87
CA ASP A 154 -6.60 -11.85 -2.01
C ASP A 154 -5.41 -11.33 -2.84
N TRP A 155 -5.26 -10.00 -2.87
CA TRP A 155 -4.18 -9.33 -3.59
C TRP A 155 -2.86 -9.39 -2.80
N TYR A 156 -1.73 -9.46 -3.51
CA TYR A 156 -0.39 -9.42 -2.94
C TYR A 156 0.61 -8.74 -3.90
N ILE A 157 1.69 -8.18 -3.35
CA ILE A 157 2.79 -7.59 -4.14
C ILE A 157 3.68 -8.72 -4.69
N VAL A 158 4.10 -8.58 -5.95
CA VAL A 158 5.06 -9.46 -6.62
C VAL A 158 6.43 -8.78 -6.61
N ASP A 159 7.47 -9.56 -6.31
CA ASP A 159 8.89 -9.13 -6.36
C ASP A 159 9.45 -9.12 -7.79
#